data_AF-A0A1G1JK62-F1
#
_entry.id   AF-A0A1G1JK62-F1
#
_cell.length_a   1.000
_cell.length_b   1.000
_cell.length_c   1.000
_cell.angle_alpha   90.00
_cell.angle_beta   90.00
_cell.angle_gamma   90.00
#
_symmetry.space_group_name_H-M   'P 1'
#
loop_
_entity.id
_entity.type
_entity.pdbx_description
1 polymer ?
#
loop_
_entity_poly.entity_id
_entity_poly.type
_entity_poly.pdbx_seq_one_letter_code
_entity_poly.pdbx_strand_id
1 'polypeptide(L)'
;MRTKKFVLFTGLILLLSLRVSSYGYAEGFATGKDWRQSMTKKEKFLAAFAPYILYYRYGVPFRKPPQEYVSDIDKILIYNPYLESEDVANILASTVYALEPESRPAFEAMARDFHYHNLSRGEMVYPRLLLTPPVADSPSTPAE
;
A
#
# COMPACT_ATOMS: atom_id res chain seq x y z
N MET A 1 14.56 57.37 -13.83
CA MET A 1 14.05 56.20 -14.61
C MET A 1 14.83 54.93 -14.23
N ARG A 2 14.40 54.17 -13.21
CA ARG A 2 15.10 52.91 -12.83
C ARG A 2 14.23 51.86 -12.11
N THR A 3 12.91 51.90 -12.26
CA THR A 3 11.98 51.00 -11.54
C THR A 3 11.23 50.00 -12.41
N LYS A 4 11.33 50.09 -13.75
CA LYS A 4 10.53 49.25 -14.66
C LYS A 4 11.10 47.85 -14.97
N LYS A 5 12.33 47.54 -14.55
CA LYS A 5 12.98 46.24 -14.87
C LYS A 5 12.79 45.15 -13.81
N PHE A 6 12.43 45.50 -12.57
CA PHE A 6 12.30 44.53 -11.47
C PHE A 6 10.95 43.78 -11.46
N VAL A 7 9.90 44.39 -12.01
CA VAL A 7 8.55 43.82 -12.05
C VAL A 7 8.43 42.70 -13.09
N LEU A 8 9.19 42.77 -14.18
CA LEU A 8 9.17 41.75 -15.23
C LEU A 8 9.83 40.43 -14.81
N PHE A 9 10.82 40.47 -13.93
CA PHE A 9 11.53 39.25 -13.47
C PHE A 9 10.73 38.48 -12.41
N THR A 10 9.97 39.19 -11.57
CA THR A 10 9.09 38.57 -10.56
C THR A 10 7.83 37.97 -11.18
N GLY A 11 7.29 38.57 -12.25
CA GLY A 11 6.16 37.99 -12.99
C GLY A 11 6.51 36.69 -13.74
N LEU A 12 7.74 36.56 -14.25
CA LEU A 12 8.18 35.37 -14.96
C LEU A 12 8.42 34.17 -14.02
N ILE A 13 8.91 34.40 -12.80
CA ILE A 13 9.09 33.36 -11.79
C ILE A 13 7.73 32.87 -11.26
N LEU A 14 6.73 33.75 -11.12
CA LEU A 14 5.38 33.34 -10.72
C LEU A 14 4.69 32.47 -11.78
N LEU A 15 4.94 32.72 -13.07
CA LEU A 15 4.39 31.93 -14.17
C LEU A 15 5.06 30.56 -14.34
N LEU A 16 6.34 30.43 -13.96
CA LEU A 16 7.05 29.13 -13.93
C LEU A 16 6.64 28.25 -12.74
N SER A 17 6.21 28.84 -11.62
CA SER A 17 5.68 28.11 -10.46
C SER A 17 4.27 27.55 -10.69
N LEU A 18 3.54 28.02 -11.71
CA LEU A 18 2.18 27.57 -12.04
C LEU A 18 2.13 26.31 -12.91
N ARG A 19 3.28 25.75 -13.33
CA ARG A 19 3.34 24.46 -14.06
C ARG A 19 3.69 23.25 -13.19
N VAL A 20 3.66 23.40 -11.87
CA VAL A 20 3.77 22.28 -10.92
C VAL A 20 2.47 22.20 -10.15
N SER A 21 1.42 21.61 -10.74
CA SER A 21 0.26 21.00 -10.06
C SER A 21 -0.91 20.90 -11.03
N SER A 22 -0.84 19.97 -11.96
CA SER A 22 -2.03 19.47 -12.66
C SER A 22 -1.75 18.09 -13.27
N TYR A 23 -1.23 17.19 -12.45
CA TYR A 23 -1.62 15.79 -12.56
C TYR A 23 -2.62 15.54 -11.43
N GLY A 24 -3.85 16.00 -11.64
CA GLY A 24 -5.01 15.33 -11.09
C GLY A 24 -5.09 13.96 -11.76
N TYR A 25 -4.20 13.04 -11.38
CA TYR A 25 -4.48 11.63 -11.51
C TYR A 25 -5.54 11.33 -10.44
N ALA A 26 -6.57 10.59 -10.82
CA ALA A 26 -7.72 10.25 -9.99
C ALA A 26 -7.33 9.93 -8.54
N GLU A 27 -8.24 10.16 -7.59
CA GLU A 27 -8.23 9.59 -6.24
C GLU A 27 -8.18 8.04 -6.33
N GLY A 28 -7.04 7.50 -6.75
CA GLY A 28 -6.71 6.09 -6.76
C GLY A 28 -6.07 5.80 -5.42
N PHE A 29 -6.56 4.76 -4.74
CA PHE A 29 -5.88 4.21 -3.59
C PHE A 29 -4.43 3.88 -3.95
N ALA A 30 -3.54 3.91 -2.96
CA ALA A 30 -2.15 3.51 -3.13
C ALA A 30 -2.09 2.09 -3.70
N THR A 31 -1.46 1.90 -4.87
CA THR A 31 -1.29 0.57 -5.48
C THR A 31 0.09 -0.03 -5.18
N GLY A 32 0.27 -1.33 -5.44
CA GLY A 32 1.57 -1.99 -5.38
C GLY A 32 2.61 -1.36 -6.31
N LYS A 33 2.18 -0.78 -7.45
CA LYS A 33 3.06 -0.04 -8.36
C LYS A 33 3.55 1.26 -7.72
N ASP A 34 2.65 2.06 -7.15
CA ASP A 34 3.01 3.30 -6.44
C ASP A 34 3.96 3.00 -5.28
N TRP A 35 3.65 1.95 -4.53
CA TRP A 35 4.48 1.46 -3.44
C TRP A 35 5.92 1.22 -3.89
N ARG A 36 6.15 0.52 -5.00
CA ARG A 36 7.53 0.23 -5.47
C ARG A 36 8.23 1.43 -6.10
N GLN A 37 7.51 2.27 -6.84
CA GLN A 37 8.13 3.21 -7.78
C GLN A 37 8.18 4.66 -7.27
N SER A 38 7.20 5.10 -6.49
CA SER A 38 7.04 6.53 -6.17
C SER A 38 6.99 6.82 -4.67
N MET A 39 6.60 5.85 -3.83
CA MET A 39 6.41 6.09 -2.40
C MET A 39 7.70 6.08 -1.59
N THR A 40 7.90 7.14 -0.82
CA THR A 40 8.86 7.21 0.28
C THR A 40 8.47 6.27 1.42
N LYS A 41 9.41 5.97 2.31
CA LYS A 41 9.14 5.15 3.52
C LYS A 41 7.98 5.69 4.37
N LYS A 42 7.84 7.02 4.46
CA LYS A 42 6.76 7.66 5.20
C LYS A 42 5.40 7.45 4.52
N GLU A 43 5.34 7.56 3.20
CA GLU A 43 4.11 7.32 2.43
C GLU A 43 3.69 5.85 2.49
N LYS A 44 4.64 4.91 2.35
CA LYS A 44 4.38 3.48 2.56
C LYS A 44 3.79 3.20 3.93
N PHE A 45 4.35 3.80 4.98
CA PHE A 45 3.80 3.68 6.32
C PHE A 45 2.35 4.18 6.38
N LEU A 46 2.06 5.38 5.86
CA LEU A 46 0.70 5.94 5.89
C LEU A 46 -0.29 5.09 5.07
N ALA A 47 0.13 4.60 3.90
CA ALA A 47 -0.66 3.75 3.03
C ALA A 47 -1.01 2.40 3.68
N ALA A 48 -0.11 1.83 4.49
CA ALA A 48 -0.38 0.62 5.27
C ALA A 48 -1.13 0.91 6.59
N PHE A 49 -0.91 2.08 7.20
CA PHE A 49 -1.47 2.41 8.51
C PHE A 49 -2.99 2.60 8.49
N ALA A 50 -3.53 3.24 7.45
CA ALA A 50 -4.96 3.42 7.30
C ALA A 50 -5.74 2.08 7.24
N PRO A 51 -5.41 1.13 6.34
CA PRO A 51 -6.05 -0.18 6.33
C PRO A 51 -5.73 -1.00 7.59
N TYR A 52 -4.54 -0.87 8.19
CA TYR A 52 -4.22 -1.50 9.47
C TYR A 52 -5.23 -1.13 10.56
N ILE A 53 -5.54 0.17 10.72
CA ILE A 53 -6.54 0.62 11.71
C ILE A 53 -7.93 0.05 11.37
N LEU A 54 -8.31 0.05 10.10
CA LEU A 54 -9.60 -0.48 9.67
C LEU A 54 -9.74 -1.96 10.06
N TYR A 55 -8.75 -2.77 9.71
CA TYR A 55 -8.71 -4.19 10.05
C TYR A 55 -8.69 -4.43 11.56
N TYR A 56 -7.96 -3.59 12.31
CA TYR A 56 -7.95 -3.66 13.76
C TYR A 56 -9.35 -3.43 14.35
N ARG A 57 -10.13 -2.49 13.79
CA ARG A 57 -11.53 -2.25 14.20
C ARG A 57 -12.46 -3.43 13.89
N TYR A 58 -12.14 -4.22 12.87
CA TYR A 58 -12.82 -5.49 12.56
C TYR A 58 -12.31 -6.67 13.41
N GLY A 59 -11.46 -6.42 14.40
CA GLY A 59 -10.97 -7.45 15.32
C GLY A 59 -9.86 -8.32 14.75
N VAL A 60 -9.16 -7.87 13.70
CA VAL A 60 -7.97 -8.56 13.20
C VAL A 60 -6.84 -8.45 14.24
N PRO A 61 -6.37 -9.56 14.84
CA PRO A 61 -5.19 -9.54 15.69
C PRO A 61 -3.95 -9.35 14.83
N PHE A 62 -3.14 -8.35 15.16
CA PHE A 62 -1.83 -8.11 14.55
C PHE A 62 -0.73 -8.48 15.55
N ARG A 63 0.21 -9.32 15.12
CA ARG A 63 1.41 -9.63 15.92
C ARG A 63 2.43 -8.50 15.93
N LYS A 64 2.45 -7.71 14.86
CA LYS A 64 3.48 -6.73 14.60
C LYS A 64 2.90 -5.32 14.47
N PRO A 65 3.69 -4.28 14.78
CA PRO A 65 3.31 -2.91 14.48
C PRO A 65 3.30 -2.64 12.96
N PRO A 66 2.52 -1.65 12.50
CA PRO A 66 2.34 -1.32 11.07
C PRO A 66 3.65 -1.08 10.30
N GLN A 67 4.68 -0.57 10.95
CA GLN A 67 6.00 -0.31 10.35
C GLN A 67 6.70 -1.59 9.89
N GLU A 68 6.49 -2.71 10.58
CA GLU A 68 7.12 -3.98 10.20
C GLU A 68 6.50 -4.55 8.92
N TYR A 69 5.19 -4.37 8.72
CA TYR A 69 4.52 -4.79 7.48
C TYR A 69 4.98 -3.99 6.26
N VAL A 70 5.52 -2.78 6.41
CA VAL A 70 6.14 -2.06 5.29
C VAL A 70 7.28 -2.88 4.68
N SER A 71 8.12 -3.47 5.53
CA SER A 71 9.24 -4.30 5.08
C SER A 71 8.77 -5.64 4.50
N ASP A 72 7.71 -6.23 5.05
CA ASP A 72 7.12 -7.47 4.55
C ASP A 72 6.47 -7.25 3.17
N ILE A 73 5.75 -6.15 2.98
CA ILE A 73 5.15 -5.78 1.69
C ILE A 73 6.21 -5.47 0.63
N ASP A 74 7.31 -4.79 1.00
CA ASP A 74 8.45 -4.58 0.09
C ASP A 74 8.99 -5.91 -0.46
N LYS A 75 9.15 -6.92 0.40
CA LYS A 75 9.58 -8.26 -0.03
C LYS A 75 8.52 -8.94 -0.89
N ILE A 76 7.26 -8.90 -0.46
CA ILE A 76 6.16 -9.56 -1.18
C ILE A 76 6.05 -9.04 -2.61
N LEU A 77 6.17 -7.73 -2.82
CA LEU A 77 6.10 -7.10 -4.16
C LEU A 77 7.31 -7.37 -5.05
N ILE A 78 8.45 -7.81 -4.49
CA ILE A 78 9.59 -8.32 -5.26
C ILE A 78 9.26 -9.71 -5.81
N TYR A 79 8.72 -10.60 -4.98
CA TYR A 79 8.42 -11.98 -5.36
C TYR A 79 7.10 -12.16 -6.11
N ASN A 80 6.20 -11.19 -6.03
CA ASN A 80 4.86 -11.25 -6.62
C ASN A 80 4.57 -9.98 -7.44
N PRO A 81 5.27 -9.75 -8.58
CA PRO A 81 5.13 -8.53 -9.37
C PRO A 81 3.73 -8.33 -9.97
N TYR A 82 2.93 -9.40 -10.07
CA TYR A 82 1.53 -9.29 -10.49
C TYR A 82 0.66 -8.47 -9.52
N LEU A 83 1.13 -8.25 -8.28
CA LEU A 83 0.47 -7.41 -7.28
C LEU A 83 0.64 -5.90 -7.51
N GLU A 84 1.39 -5.49 -8.54
CA GLU A 84 1.57 -4.07 -8.85
C GLU A 84 0.25 -3.35 -9.15
N SER A 85 -0.74 -4.06 -9.70
CA SER A 85 -2.08 -3.51 -9.96
C SER A 85 -3.01 -3.54 -8.77
N GLU A 86 -2.61 -4.14 -7.65
CA GLU A 86 -3.47 -4.32 -6.47
C GLU A 86 -3.35 -3.14 -5.50
N ASP A 87 -4.45 -2.87 -4.79
CA ASP A 87 -4.46 -1.90 -3.71
C ASP A 87 -3.58 -2.35 -2.54
N VAL A 88 -2.84 -1.41 -1.95
CA VAL A 88 -2.00 -1.63 -0.75
C VAL A 88 -2.82 -2.20 0.40
N ALA A 89 -4.10 -1.85 0.51
CA ALA A 89 -5.01 -2.43 1.49
C ALA A 89 -5.16 -3.95 1.29
N ASN A 90 -5.35 -4.41 0.06
CA ASN A 90 -5.46 -5.83 -0.29
C ASN A 90 -4.13 -6.54 -0.09
N ILE A 91 -3.02 -5.92 -0.52
CA ILE A 91 -1.68 -6.47 -0.32
C ILE A 91 -1.39 -6.64 1.18
N LEU A 92 -1.73 -5.66 2.02
CA LEU A 92 -1.59 -5.76 3.47
C LEU A 92 -2.47 -6.89 4.04
N ALA A 93 -3.75 -6.96 3.66
CA ALA A 93 -4.65 -8.00 4.14
C ALA A 93 -4.12 -9.40 3.78
N SER A 94 -3.69 -9.60 2.54
CA SER A 94 -3.07 -10.85 2.09
C SER A 94 -1.76 -11.16 2.82
N THR A 95 -0.94 -10.14 3.07
CA THR A 95 0.31 -10.28 3.84
C THR A 95 0.02 -10.83 5.24
N VAL A 96 -0.91 -10.19 5.95
CA VAL A 96 -1.27 -10.56 7.33
C VAL A 96 -1.94 -11.93 7.35
N TYR A 97 -2.86 -12.19 6.42
CA TYR A 97 -3.55 -13.48 6.29
C TYR A 97 -2.58 -14.67 6.06
N ALA A 98 -1.53 -14.45 5.26
CA ALA A 98 -0.53 -15.46 4.97
C ALA A 98 0.41 -15.69 6.16
N LEU A 99 0.89 -14.62 6.79
CA LEU A 99 1.93 -14.69 7.83
C LEU A 99 1.38 -14.96 9.24
N GLU A 100 0.10 -14.66 9.49
CA GLU A 100 -0.51 -14.70 10.82
C GLU A 100 -1.80 -15.54 10.80
N PRO A 101 -1.70 -16.87 10.99
CA PRO A 101 -2.85 -17.77 10.90
C PRO A 101 -4.02 -17.42 11.82
N GLU A 102 -3.76 -16.80 12.97
CA GLU A 102 -4.79 -16.34 13.91
C GLU A 102 -5.63 -15.17 13.37
N SER A 103 -5.14 -14.46 12.35
CA SER A 103 -5.85 -13.33 11.75
C SER A 103 -6.95 -13.78 10.79
N ARG A 104 -6.85 -15.03 10.29
CA ARG A 104 -7.71 -15.58 9.24
C ARG A 104 -9.20 -15.54 9.60
N PRO A 105 -9.65 -15.97 10.80
CA PRO A 105 -11.07 -15.94 11.14
C PRO A 105 -11.69 -14.54 11.08
N ALA A 106 -10.92 -13.51 11.45
CA ALA A 106 -11.37 -12.11 11.40
C ALA A 106 -11.49 -11.60 9.95
N PHE A 107 -10.50 -11.90 9.10
CA PHE A 107 -10.60 -11.58 7.67
C PHE A 107 -11.72 -12.34 6.96
N GLU A 108 -11.93 -13.62 7.28
CA GLU A 108 -13.05 -14.39 6.73
C GLU A 108 -14.40 -13.84 7.18
N ALA A 109 -14.52 -13.39 8.44
CA ALA A 109 -15.73 -12.74 8.93
C ALA A 109 -16.00 -11.42 8.20
N MET A 110 -14.98 -10.57 8.05
CA MET A 110 -15.05 -9.32 7.29
C MET A 110 -15.45 -9.56 5.82
N ALA A 111 -14.87 -10.57 5.19
CA ALA A 111 -15.19 -10.95 3.82
C ALA A 111 -16.63 -11.44 3.66
N ARG A 112 -17.18 -12.17 4.64
CA ARG A 112 -18.60 -12.54 4.67
C ARG A 112 -19.48 -11.31 4.85
N ASP A 113 -19.14 -10.42 5.78
CA ASP A 113 -19.89 -9.20 6.07
C ASP A 113 -20.03 -8.29 4.84
N PHE A 114 -18.93 -8.05 4.14
CA PHE A 114 -18.94 -7.29 2.89
C PHE A 114 -19.77 -7.94 1.78
N HIS A 115 -19.79 -9.27 1.71
CA HIS A 115 -20.63 -10.00 0.77
C HIS A 115 -22.13 -9.85 1.10
N TYR A 116 -22.51 -9.99 2.37
CA TYR A 116 -23.91 -9.90 2.80
C TYR A 116 -24.47 -8.48 2.69
N HIS A 117 -23.65 -7.46 2.91
CA HIS A 117 -24.09 -6.07 2.87
C HIS A 117 -24.12 -5.44 1.47
N ASN A 118 -23.90 -6.22 0.38
CA ASN A 118 -23.91 -5.72 -1.00
C ASN A 118 -23.09 -4.44 -1.16
N LEU A 119 -21.93 -4.36 -0.47
CA LEU A 119 -20.92 -3.30 -0.68
C LEU A 119 -20.17 -3.52 -2.02
N SER A 120 -20.93 -3.93 -3.04
CA SER A 120 -20.52 -4.47 -4.33
C SER A 120 -20.11 -3.42 -5.37
N ARG A 121 -19.48 -2.29 -4.98
CA ARG A 121 -18.96 -1.32 -5.97
C ARG A 121 -17.55 -0.78 -5.74
N GLY A 122 -16.85 -1.23 -4.71
CA GLY A 122 -15.40 -1.06 -4.60
C GLY A 122 -14.80 -2.40 -4.25
N GLU A 123 -13.83 -2.84 -5.05
CA GLU A 123 -13.04 -4.06 -4.92
C GLU A 123 -13.09 -4.68 -3.52
N MET A 124 -13.80 -5.81 -3.42
CA MET A 124 -13.92 -6.52 -2.16
C MET A 124 -12.51 -6.88 -1.66
N VAL A 125 -12.15 -6.41 -0.46
CA VAL A 125 -10.96 -6.82 0.30
C VAL A 125 -11.12 -8.28 0.69
N TYR A 126 -11.01 -9.19 -0.28
CA TYR A 126 -10.71 -10.56 0.04
C TYR A 126 -9.20 -10.70 0.00
N PRO A 127 -8.56 -11.29 1.02
CA PRO A 127 -7.24 -11.86 0.85
C PRO A 127 -7.33 -13.04 -0.13
N ARG A 128 -7.44 -12.74 -1.43
CA ARG A 128 -7.50 -13.69 -2.55
C ARG A 128 -6.12 -13.93 -3.15
N LEU A 129 -5.14 -13.14 -2.76
CA LEU A 129 -3.81 -13.22 -3.34
C LEU A 129 -3.08 -14.42 -2.73
N LEU A 130 -2.81 -15.42 -3.58
CA LEU A 130 -1.92 -16.52 -3.26
C LEU A 130 -0.49 -15.96 -3.24
N LEU A 131 -0.02 -15.57 -2.06
CA LEU A 131 1.35 -15.08 -1.92
C LEU A 131 2.32 -16.25 -2.11
N THR A 132 3.23 -16.09 -3.07
CA THR A 132 4.40 -16.96 -3.15
C THR A 132 5.28 -16.61 -1.95
N PRO A 133 5.61 -17.58 -1.07
CA PRO A 133 6.45 -17.29 0.08
C PRO A 133 7.82 -16.82 -0.40
N PRO A 134 8.45 -15.82 0.26
CA PRO A 134 9.87 -15.56 0.05
C PRO A 134 10.62 -16.85 0.38
N VAL A 135 11.48 -17.31 -0.53
CA VAL A 135 12.28 -18.52 -0.33
C VAL A 135 12.98 -18.39 1.01
N ALA A 136 12.60 -19.23 1.98
CA ALA A 136 13.36 -19.35 3.21
C ALA A 136 14.75 -19.84 2.81
N ASP A 137 15.80 -19.13 3.24
CA ASP A 137 17.16 -19.66 3.16
C ASP A 137 17.14 -21.07 3.75
N SER A 138 17.21 -22.06 2.87
CA SER A 138 17.14 -23.45 3.27
C SER A 138 18.35 -23.71 4.16
N PRO A 139 18.20 -24.31 5.35
CA PRO A 139 19.35 -24.78 6.08
C PRO A 139 20.06 -25.79 5.18
N SER A 140 21.29 -25.49 4.81
CA SER A 140 22.18 -26.41 4.12
C SER A 140 22.18 -27.73 4.89
N THR A 141 21.60 -28.77 4.28
CA THR A 141 21.72 -30.14 4.79
C THR A 141 23.21 -30.44 4.99
N PRO A 142 23.64 -30.90 6.18
CA PRO A 142 25.02 -31.36 6.31
C PRO A 142 25.16 -32.59 5.43
N ALA A 143 26.15 -32.57 4.55
CA ALA A 143 26.53 -33.74 3.79
C ALA A 143 27.06 -34.80 4.78
N GLU A 144 26.41 -35.96 4.81
CA GLU A 144 26.99 -37.20 5.33
C GLU A 144 27.88 -37.87 4.27
#